data_AF-A0A151ZEB1-F1
#
_entry.id   AF-A0A151ZEB1-F1
#
_cell.length_a   1.000
_cell.length_b   1.000
_cell.length_c   1.000
_cell.angle_alpha   90.00
_cell.angle_beta   90.00
_cell.angle_gamma   90.00
#
_symmetry.space_group_name_H-M   'P 1'
#
loop_
_entity.id
_entity.type
_entity.pdbx_description
1 polymer ?
#
loop_
_entity_poly.entity_id
_entity_poly.type
_entity_poly.pdbx_seq_one_letter_code
_entity_poly.pdbx_strand_id
1 'polypeptide(L)'
;MDFLKEKLEKTSRQVKEAVGLRKNDPTIMNANEKELVDIGHQIRNDYYNLAAYSDYWANFLQNFQTQWDQLGNAIALYAHNQYTDPTRMDRIAELQKNLQQLLTVIIQNCRVGLADFSQRMKTYDIANLRKTQEELETARLRADRFNYKLSKYSKKSHPKPEKLTTYQEEYNKLKIIYDEAIINYNNQLKMLELKSQEVVFYANQLRDQIAKFFTEGKTYIERFNLEFGDQVFKETLINRLALDNLSMGNLNINDPLPPPSTTLNQIPIVPQQ
;
A
#
# COMPACT_ATOMS: atom_id res chain seq x y z
N MET A 1 12.71 0.32 -9.59
CA MET A 1 12.38 0.99 -10.87
C MET A 1 13.07 0.32 -12.05
N ASP A 2 14.38 0.05 -11.97
CA ASP A 2 15.16 -0.46 -13.11
C ASP A 2 14.83 -1.90 -13.52
N PHE A 3 14.49 -2.78 -12.58
CA PHE A 3 14.19 -4.19 -12.86
C PHE A 3 12.95 -4.39 -13.76
N LEU A 4 11.89 -3.59 -13.57
CA LEU A 4 10.68 -3.68 -14.40
C LEU A 4 10.90 -3.06 -15.78
N LYS A 5 11.65 -1.96 -15.87
CA LYS A 5 12.07 -1.35 -17.15
C LYS A 5 12.94 -2.31 -17.96
N GLU A 6 13.91 -2.95 -17.32
CA GLU A 6 14.82 -3.90 -17.96
C GLU A 6 14.07 -5.16 -18.45
N LYS A 7 13.15 -5.69 -17.63
CA LYS A 7 12.33 -6.84 -18.02
C LYS A 7 11.39 -6.49 -19.18
N LEU A 8 10.81 -5.29 -19.21
CA LEU A 8 9.95 -4.84 -20.31
C LEU A 8 10.74 -4.55 -21.58
N GLU A 9 11.91 -3.93 -21.49
CA GLU A 9 12.81 -3.75 -22.63
C GLU A 9 13.25 -5.08 -23.21
N LYS A 10 13.55 -6.07 -22.36
CA LYS A 10 13.93 -7.42 -22.78
C LYS A 10 12.77 -8.11 -23.50
N THR A 11 11.56 -8.03 -22.96
CA THR A 11 10.35 -8.58 -23.61
C THR A 11 10.02 -7.84 -24.90
N SER A 12 10.11 -6.51 -24.94
CA SER A 12 9.89 -5.71 -26.15
C SER A 12 10.93 -6.01 -27.23
N ARG A 13 12.21 -6.19 -26.86
CA ARG A 13 13.25 -6.64 -27.80
C ARG A 13 12.97 -8.05 -28.33
N GLN A 14 12.63 -9.00 -27.46
CA GLN A 14 12.29 -10.37 -27.87
C GLN A 14 11.07 -10.41 -28.78
N VAL A 15 10.05 -9.59 -28.51
CA VAL A 15 8.86 -9.48 -29.36
C VAL A 15 9.21 -8.80 -30.69
N LYS A 16 9.99 -7.72 -30.70
CA LYS A 16 10.47 -7.09 -31.95
C LYS A 16 11.27 -8.07 -32.80
N GLU A 17 12.18 -8.84 -32.19
CA GLU A 17 12.96 -9.88 -32.86
C GLU A 17 12.07 -11.01 -33.41
N ALA A 18 11.10 -11.48 -32.63
CA ALA A 18 10.14 -12.52 -33.06
C ALA A 18 9.27 -12.06 -34.25
N VAL A 19 9.00 -10.76 -34.37
CA VAL A 19 8.21 -10.18 -35.47
C VAL A 19 9.11 -9.71 -36.64
N GLY A 20 10.44 -9.79 -36.48
CA GLY A 20 11.45 -9.48 -37.50
C GLY A 20 11.78 -7.99 -37.62
N LEU A 21 11.48 -7.18 -36.60
CA LEU A 21 11.74 -5.73 -36.54
C LEU A 21 13.05 -5.44 -35.80
N ARG A 22 13.88 -4.56 -36.36
CA ARG A 22 15.14 -4.05 -35.77
C ARG A 22 14.93 -2.71 -35.07
N LYS A 23 15.91 -2.31 -34.24
CA LYS A 23 15.88 -1.07 -33.43
C LYS A 23 15.64 0.22 -34.23
N ASN A 24 16.00 0.25 -35.51
CA ASN A 24 15.89 1.41 -36.40
C ASN A 24 14.78 1.27 -37.45
N ASP A 25 13.91 0.25 -37.35
CA ASP A 25 12.81 0.10 -38.29
C ASP A 25 11.75 1.19 -38.04
N PRO A 26 11.10 1.69 -39.10
CA PRO A 26 10.12 2.76 -38.98
C PRO A 26 8.94 2.29 -38.14
N THR A 27 8.64 3.03 -37.07
CA THR A 27 7.45 2.80 -36.25
C THR A 27 6.35 3.79 -36.61
N ILE A 28 5.11 3.34 -36.48
CA ILE A 28 3.94 4.20 -36.62
C ILE A 28 3.67 5.04 -35.36
N MET A 29 4.25 4.65 -34.22
CA MET A 29 4.05 5.34 -32.95
C MET A 29 4.84 6.65 -32.90
N ASN A 30 4.12 7.76 -32.72
CA ASN A 30 4.74 9.07 -32.61
C ASN A 30 5.21 9.38 -31.17
N ALA A 31 5.86 10.53 -30.97
CA ALA A 31 6.39 10.92 -29.67
C ALA A 31 5.31 11.10 -28.59
N ASN A 32 4.17 11.70 -28.95
CA ASN A 32 3.06 11.93 -28.02
C ASN A 32 2.42 10.61 -27.57
N GLU A 33 2.30 9.66 -28.49
CA GLU A 33 1.76 8.33 -28.21
C GLU A 33 2.69 7.50 -27.32
N LYS A 34 4.00 7.64 -27.50
CA LYS A 34 4.98 7.06 -26.60
C LYS A 34 4.87 7.65 -25.19
N GLU A 35 4.71 8.97 -25.08
CA GLU A 35 4.50 9.63 -23.79
C GLU A 35 3.22 9.13 -23.09
N LEU A 36 2.12 8.93 -23.83
CA LEU A 36 0.89 8.33 -23.28
C LEU A 36 1.14 6.94 -22.69
N VAL A 37 1.95 6.11 -23.35
CA VAL A 37 2.32 4.78 -22.86
C VAL A 37 3.16 4.89 -21.58
N ASP A 38 4.09 5.83 -21.51
CA ASP A 38 4.90 6.09 -20.33
C ASP A 38 4.04 6.60 -19.15
N ILE A 39 3.06 7.48 -19.40
CA ILE A 39 2.08 7.93 -18.41
C ILE A 39 1.27 6.75 -17.88
N GLY A 40 0.78 5.85 -18.75
CA GLY A 40 0.03 4.68 -18.31
C GLY A 40 0.86 3.70 -17.49
N HIS A 41 2.16 3.60 -17.73
CA HIS A 41 3.08 2.87 -16.86
C HIS A 41 3.19 3.49 -15.47
N GLN A 42 3.30 4.82 -15.40
CA GLN A 42 3.36 5.54 -14.14
C GLN A 42 2.06 5.36 -13.34
N ILE A 43 0.90 5.63 -13.95
CA ILE A 43 -0.41 5.46 -13.32
C ILE A 43 -0.57 4.06 -12.74
N ARG A 44 -0.19 3.02 -13.50
CA ARG A 44 -0.24 1.64 -13.01
C ARG A 44 0.60 1.43 -11.76
N ASN A 45 1.84 1.92 -11.75
CA ASN A 45 2.72 1.79 -10.60
C ASN A 45 2.17 2.54 -9.39
N ASP A 46 1.61 3.73 -9.61
CA ASP A 46 1.03 4.55 -8.55
C ASP A 46 -0.15 3.84 -7.89
N TYR A 47 -1.05 3.22 -8.67
CA TYR A 47 -2.15 2.44 -8.12
C TYR A 47 -1.71 1.12 -7.46
N TYR A 48 -0.65 0.47 -7.95
CA TYR A 48 -0.08 -0.69 -7.26
C TYR A 48 0.51 -0.32 -5.89
N ASN A 49 1.25 0.79 -5.84
CA ASN A 49 1.82 1.31 -4.61
C ASN A 49 0.71 1.75 -3.65
N LEU A 50 -0.29 2.47 -4.16
CA LEU A 50 -1.44 2.91 -3.36
C LEU A 50 -2.12 1.73 -2.69
N ALA A 51 -2.40 0.64 -3.43
CA ALA A 51 -3.01 -0.56 -2.89
C ALA A 51 -2.14 -1.27 -1.86
N ALA A 52 -0.81 -1.31 -2.06
CA ALA A 52 0.09 -1.92 -1.11
C ALA A 52 0.19 -1.11 0.20
N TYR A 53 0.31 0.22 0.09
CA TYR A 53 0.43 1.09 1.26
C TYR A 53 -0.88 1.21 2.04
N SER A 54 -2.02 1.28 1.34
CA SER A 54 -3.34 1.35 2.00
C SER A 54 -3.64 0.07 2.79
N ASP A 55 -3.35 -1.10 2.24
CA ASP A 55 -3.52 -2.38 2.93
C ASP A 55 -2.55 -2.52 4.11
N TYR A 56 -1.27 -2.16 3.92
CA TYR A 56 -0.31 -2.12 5.02
C TYR A 56 -0.79 -1.24 6.17
N TRP A 57 -1.23 -0.02 5.87
CA TRP A 57 -1.63 0.95 6.89
C TRP A 57 -2.94 0.55 7.58
N ALA A 58 -3.90 0.00 6.83
CA ALA A 58 -5.12 -0.59 7.38
C ALA A 58 -4.83 -1.72 8.38
N ASN A 59 -3.91 -2.63 8.04
CA ASN A 59 -3.53 -3.73 8.91
C ASN A 59 -2.72 -3.27 10.12
N PHE A 60 -1.81 -2.30 9.94
CA PHE A 60 -1.08 -1.66 11.02
C PHE A 60 -2.04 -1.06 12.05
N LEU A 61 -3.00 -0.23 11.62
CA LEU A 61 -3.93 0.41 12.52
C LEU A 61 -4.82 -0.59 13.27
N GLN A 62 -5.26 -1.65 12.60
CA GLN A 62 -6.05 -2.70 13.26
C GLN A 62 -5.23 -3.40 14.35
N ASN A 63 -3.98 -3.74 14.06
CA ASN A 63 -3.08 -4.37 15.04
C ASN A 63 -2.79 -3.44 16.20
N PHE A 64 -2.53 -2.16 15.90
CA PHE A 64 -2.32 -1.13 16.90
C PHE A 64 -3.54 -0.95 17.81
N GLN A 65 -4.75 -0.92 17.24
CA GLN A 65 -6.00 -0.85 18.01
C GLN A 65 -6.15 -2.05 18.97
N THR A 66 -5.84 -3.27 18.51
CA THR A 66 -5.89 -4.48 19.34
C THR A 66 -4.87 -4.44 20.48
N GLN A 67 -3.63 -4.03 20.18
CA GLN A 67 -2.58 -3.91 21.20
C GLN A 67 -2.90 -2.82 22.23
N TRP A 68 -3.49 -1.72 21.79
CA TRP A 68 -3.95 -0.65 22.68
C TRP A 68 -5.07 -1.15 23.60
N ASP A 69 -6.07 -1.86 23.06
CA ASP A 69 -7.14 -2.46 23.88
C ASP A 69 -6.59 -3.43 24.94
N GLN A 70 -5.63 -4.28 24.55
CA GLN A 70 -4.95 -5.18 25.48
C GLN A 70 -4.21 -4.43 26.59
N LEU A 71 -3.56 -3.30 26.29
CA LEU A 71 -2.91 -2.46 27.29
C LEU A 71 -3.92 -1.89 28.29
N GLY A 72 -5.06 -1.37 27.81
CA GLY A 72 -6.12 -0.86 28.68
C GLY A 72 -6.65 -1.93 29.64
N ASN A 73 -6.91 -3.12 29.12
CA ASN A 73 -7.36 -4.27 29.93
C ASN A 73 -6.29 -4.72 30.94
N ALA A 74 -5.01 -4.71 30.54
CA ALA A 74 -3.91 -5.07 31.43
C ALA A 74 -3.74 -4.07 32.59
N ILE A 75 -3.92 -2.76 32.33
CA ILE A 75 -3.89 -1.72 33.36
C ILE A 75 -5.01 -1.92 34.37
N ALA A 76 -6.25 -2.14 33.91
CA ALA A 76 -7.39 -2.40 34.79
C ALA A 76 -7.18 -3.69 35.61
N LEU A 77 -6.73 -4.77 34.97
CA LEU A 77 -6.46 -6.03 35.67
C LEU A 77 -5.35 -5.88 36.72
N TYR A 78 -4.27 -5.17 36.39
CA TYR A 78 -3.21 -4.86 37.34
C TYR A 78 -3.75 -4.06 38.54
N ALA A 79 -4.63 -3.07 38.28
CA ALA A 79 -5.23 -2.25 39.32
C ALA A 79 -5.94 -3.09 40.38
N HIS A 80 -6.88 -3.93 39.94
CA HIS A 80 -7.68 -4.78 40.82
C HIS A 80 -6.85 -5.83 41.57
N ASN A 81 -5.68 -6.19 41.04
CA ASN A 81 -4.80 -7.20 41.64
C ASN A 81 -3.80 -6.63 42.67
N GLN A 82 -3.55 -5.32 42.64
CA GLN A 82 -2.49 -4.69 43.43
C GLN A 82 -3.01 -3.68 44.45
N TYR A 83 -4.12 -3.00 44.17
CA TYR A 83 -4.63 -1.92 45.02
C TYR A 83 -5.97 -2.28 45.65
N THR A 84 -6.17 -1.89 46.91
CA THR A 84 -7.47 -2.04 47.57
C THR A 84 -8.51 -1.06 47.02
N ASP A 85 -8.06 0.08 46.48
CA ASP A 85 -8.89 1.03 45.73
C ASP A 85 -8.31 1.19 44.31
N PRO A 86 -8.89 0.54 43.28
CA PRO A 86 -8.42 0.59 41.91
C PRO A 86 -8.89 1.84 41.14
N THR A 87 -9.72 2.70 41.74
CA THR A 87 -10.49 3.75 41.04
C THR A 87 -9.64 4.60 40.09
N ARG A 88 -8.44 5.03 40.49
CA ARG A 88 -7.57 5.86 39.64
C ARG A 88 -7.09 5.11 38.40
N MET A 89 -6.67 3.86 38.56
CA MET A 89 -6.19 3.05 37.46
C MET A 89 -7.34 2.62 36.55
N ASP A 90 -8.54 2.42 37.09
CA ASP A 90 -9.76 2.21 36.30
C ASP A 90 -10.06 3.42 35.42
N ARG A 91 -9.88 4.64 35.95
CA ARG A 91 -10.01 5.88 35.15
C ARG A 91 -8.92 6.01 34.09
N ILE A 92 -7.69 5.58 34.36
CA ILE A 92 -6.63 5.49 33.34
C ILE A 92 -7.04 4.50 32.25
N ALA A 93 -7.52 3.31 32.61
CA ALA A 93 -7.99 2.32 31.64
C ALA A 93 -9.18 2.84 30.81
N GLU A 94 -10.12 3.56 31.42
CA GLU A 94 -11.22 4.23 30.73
C GLU A 94 -10.72 5.30 29.76
N LEU A 95 -9.76 6.13 30.15
CA LEU A 95 -9.11 7.10 29.26
C LEU A 95 -8.46 6.40 28.06
N GLN A 96 -7.71 5.32 28.29
CA GLN A 96 -7.09 4.53 27.21
C GLN A 96 -8.15 3.99 26.24
N LYS A 97 -9.27 3.48 26.76
CA LYS A 97 -10.40 3.00 25.94
C LYS A 97 -11.03 4.12 25.12
N ASN A 98 -11.26 5.30 25.71
CA ASN A 98 -11.83 6.44 25.02
C ASN A 98 -10.91 6.95 23.89
N LEU A 99 -9.60 7.01 24.14
CA LEU A 99 -8.60 7.35 23.12
C LEU A 99 -8.58 6.31 21.99
N GLN A 100 -8.62 5.02 22.33
CA GLN A 100 -8.66 3.93 21.37
C GLN A 100 -9.93 3.98 20.48
N GLN A 101 -11.08 4.37 21.03
CA GLN A 101 -12.33 4.47 20.27
C GLN A 101 -12.24 5.49 19.13
N LEU A 102 -11.48 6.58 19.32
CA LEU A 102 -11.24 7.58 18.28
C LEU A 102 -10.54 7.00 17.04
N LEU A 103 -9.78 5.90 17.18
CA LEU A 103 -9.14 5.22 16.03
C LEU A 103 -10.14 4.48 15.15
N THR A 104 -11.32 4.12 15.66
CA THR A 104 -12.29 3.27 14.94
C THR A 104 -12.69 3.89 13.60
N VAL A 105 -12.94 5.20 13.60
CA VAL A 105 -13.35 5.93 12.38
C VAL A 105 -12.20 5.99 11.37
N ILE A 106 -10.97 6.19 11.83
CA ILE A 106 -9.76 6.19 10.99
C ILE A 106 -9.56 4.81 10.34
N ILE A 107 -9.70 3.74 11.13
CA ILE A 107 -9.58 2.35 10.66
C ILE A 107 -10.65 2.05 9.61
N GLN A 108 -11.90 2.43 9.87
CA GLN A 108 -12.99 2.19 8.94
C GLN A 108 -12.77 2.92 7.61
N ASN A 109 -12.34 4.18 7.64
CA ASN A 109 -12.06 4.94 6.42
C ASN A 109 -10.85 4.38 5.67
N CYS A 110 -9.78 3.98 6.37
CA CYS A 110 -8.65 3.36 5.70
C CYS A 110 -9.01 2.01 5.07
N ARG A 111 -9.77 1.15 5.76
CA ARG A 111 -10.15 -0.18 5.27
C ARG A 111 -11.20 -0.10 4.18
N VAL A 112 -12.39 0.38 4.54
CA VAL A 112 -13.58 0.37 3.68
C VAL A 112 -13.51 1.46 2.60
N GLY A 113 -12.81 2.55 2.88
CA GLY A 113 -12.57 3.63 1.92
C GLY A 113 -11.35 3.34 1.04
N LEU A 114 -10.18 3.75 1.52
CA LEU A 114 -8.98 3.82 0.69
C LEU A 114 -8.46 2.45 0.24
N ALA A 115 -8.35 1.49 1.16
CA ALA A 115 -7.79 0.16 0.87
C ALA A 115 -8.69 -0.62 -0.10
N ASP A 116 -9.97 -0.76 0.21
CA ASP A 116 -10.93 -1.43 -0.67
C ASP A 116 -11.03 -0.76 -2.05
N PHE A 117 -11.08 0.57 -2.10
CA PHE A 117 -11.07 1.30 -3.37
C PHE A 117 -9.81 0.99 -4.17
N SER A 118 -8.63 1.14 -3.57
CA SER A 118 -7.35 0.92 -4.24
C SER A 118 -7.18 -0.53 -4.71
N GLN A 119 -7.70 -1.50 -3.95
CA GLN A 119 -7.66 -2.91 -4.32
C GLN A 119 -8.61 -3.21 -5.49
N ARG A 120 -9.80 -2.59 -5.55
CA ARG A 120 -10.69 -2.68 -6.71
C ARG A 120 -10.04 -2.06 -7.95
N MET A 121 -9.45 -0.87 -7.84
CA MET A 121 -8.73 -0.21 -8.92
C MET A 121 -7.61 -1.09 -9.48
N LYS A 122 -6.78 -1.66 -8.59
CA LYS A 122 -5.71 -2.58 -8.95
C LYS A 122 -6.22 -3.84 -9.66
N THR A 123 -7.31 -4.42 -9.17
CA THR A 123 -7.83 -5.71 -9.67
C THR A 123 -8.54 -5.57 -11.01
N TYR A 124 -9.30 -4.50 -11.22
CA TYR A 124 -10.14 -4.33 -12.40
C TYR A 124 -9.59 -3.30 -13.37
N ASP A 125 -9.50 -2.04 -12.95
CA ASP A 125 -9.18 -0.94 -13.86
C ASP A 125 -7.74 -0.99 -14.36
N ILE A 126 -6.79 -1.28 -13.47
CA ILE A 126 -5.38 -1.43 -13.83
C ILE A 126 -5.12 -2.70 -14.64
N ALA A 127 -5.83 -3.79 -14.33
CA ALA A 127 -5.76 -5.00 -15.16
C ALA A 127 -6.30 -4.74 -16.57
N ASN A 128 -7.40 -3.98 -16.69
CA ASN A 128 -7.97 -3.58 -17.97
C ASN A 128 -7.03 -2.66 -18.75
N LEU A 129 -6.44 -1.65 -18.09
CA LEU A 129 -5.43 -0.77 -18.71
C LEU A 129 -4.24 -1.56 -19.25
N ARG A 130 -3.79 -2.57 -18.50
CA ARG A 130 -2.71 -3.46 -18.98
C ARG A 130 -3.13 -4.24 -20.21
N LYS A 131 -4.35 -4.79 -20.22
CA LYS A 131 -4.87 -5.53 -21.38
C LYS A 131 -4.95 -4.64 -22.62
N THR A 132 -5.49 -3.43 -22.50
CA THR A 132 -5.58 -2.48 -23.62
C THR A 132 -4.19 -2.02 -24.08
N GLN A 133 -3.22 -1.92 -23.17
CA GLN A 133 -1.82 -1.67 -23.53
C GLN A 133 -1.21 -2.82 -24.36
N GLU A 134 -1.48 -4.08 -23.99
CA GLU A 134 -1.01 -5.26 -24.72
C GLU A 134 -1.66 -5.35 -26.12
N GLU A 135 -2.93 -5.00 -26.24
CA GLU A 135 -3.66 -4.89 -27.51
C GLU A 135 -3.07 -3.78 -28.40
N LEU A 136 -2.80 -2.61 -27.83
CA LEU A 136 -2.15 -1.48 -28.52
C LEU A 136 -0.77 -1.87 -29.06
N GLU A 137 0.07 -2.49 -28.23
CA GLU A 137 1.41 -2.92 -28.65
C GLU A 137 1.34 -3.97 -29.76
N THR A 138 0.38 -4.90 -29.68
CA THR A 138 0.15 -5.89 -30.73
C THR A 138 -0.27 -5.24 -32.05
N ALA A 139 -1.19 -4.26 -32.00
CA ALA A 139 -1.63 -3.52 -33.18
C ALA A 139 -0.46 -2.72 -33.79
N ARG A 140 0.33 -2.03 -32.94
CA ARG A 140 1.53 -1.28 -33.33
C ARG A 140 2.52 -2.17 -34.09
N LEU A 141 2.87 -3.32 -33.53
CA LEU A 141 3.84 -4.25 -34.12
C LEU A 141 3.37 -4.81 -35.48
N ARG A 142 2.06 -5.09 -35.62
CA ARG A 142 1.50 -5.54 -36.90
C ARG A 142 1.62 -4.46 -37.97
N ALA A 143 1.24 -3.23 -37.64
CA ALA A 143 1.32 -2.10 -38.56
C ALA A 143 2.77 -1.74 -38.90
N ASP A 144 3.68 -1.72 -37.92
CA ASP A 144 5.13 -1.52 -38.11
C ASP A 144 5.71 -2.55 -39.09
N ARG A 145 5.34 -3.83 -38.94
CA ARG A 145 5.80 -4.91 -39.83
C ARG A 145 5.39 -4.66 -41.28
N PHE A 146 4.17 -4.19 -41.54
CA PHE A 146 3.71 -3.89 -42.89
C PHE A 146 4.26 -2.57 -43.42
N ASN A 147 4.43 -1.56 -42.57
CA ASN A 147 5.11 -0.32 -42.92
C ASN A 147 6.55 -0.59 -43.39
N TYR A 148 7.28 -1.46 -42.67
CA TYR A 148 8.61 -1.91 -43.07
C TYR A 148 8.61 -2.64 -44.42
N LYS A 149 7.68 -3.59 -44.64
CA LYS A 149 7.55 -4.30 -45.92
C LYS A 149 7.27 -3.34 -47.07
N LEU A 150 6.36 -2.39 -46.88
CA LEU A 150 6.01 -1.35 -47.84
C LEU A 150 7.23 -0.48 -48.17
N SER A 151 7.87 0.09 -47.15
CA SER A 151 9.06 0.94 -47.29
C SER A 151 10.23 0.22 -47.96
N LYS A 152 10.44 -1.06 -47.64
CA LYS A 152 11.49 -1.88 -48.26
C LYS A 152 11.15 -2.22 -49.72
N TYR A 153 9.90 -2.51 -50.02
CA TYR A 153 9.47 -2.89 -51.36
C TYR A 153 9.43 -1.68 -52.32
N SER A 154 9.01 -0.50 -51.84
CA SER A 154 8.97 0.73 -52.62
C SER A 154 10.35 1.22 -53.06
N LYS A 155 11.40 0.87 -52.31
CA LYS A 155 12.81 1.19 -52.62
C LYS A 155 13.46 0.21 -53.61
N LYS A 156 12.76 -0.80 -54.12
CA LYS A 156 13.31 -1.72 -55.13
C LYS A 156 13.47 -1.02 -56.48
N SER A 157 14.45 -1.43 -57.28
CA SER A 157 14.70 -0.89 -58.62
C SER A 157 13.48 -0.93 -59.54
N HIS A 158 12.72 -2.03 -59.49
CA HIS A 158 11.51 -2.23 -60.31
C HIS A 158 10.39 -2.83 -59.45
N PRO A 159 9.68 -2.01 -58.65
CA PRO A 159 8.57 -2.50 -57.83
C PRO A 159 7.36 -2.76 -58.72
N LYS A 160 6.78 -3.96 -58.62
CA LYS A 160 5.49 -4.24 -59.29
C LYS A 160 4.38 -3.40 -58.63
N PRO A 161 3.62 -2.60 -59.39
CA PRO A 161 2.58 -1.71 -58.84
C PRO A 161 1.54 -2.46 -58.02
N GLU A 162 1.01 -3.57 -58.52
CA GLU A 162 -0.03 -4.38 -57.85
C GLU A 162 0.38 -4.78 -56.42
N LYS A 163 1.60 -5.27 -56.25
CA LYS A 163 2.12 -5.71 -54.95
C LYS A 163 2.38 -4.54 -54.00
N LEU A 164 2.71 -3.37 -54.53
CA LEU A 164 2.88 -2.15 -53.75
C LEU A 164 1.51 -1.65 -53.23
N THR A 165 0.48 -1.69 -54.08
CA THR A 165 -0.91 -1.40 -53.70
C THR A 165 -1.38 -2.35 -52.60
N THR A 166 -1.16 -3.67 -52.73
CA THR A 166 -1.53 -4.64 -51.68
C THR A 166 -0.87 -4.34 -50.34
N TYR A 167 0.43 -4.00 -50.33
CA TYR A 167 1.11 -3.63 -49.07
C TYR A 167 0.60 -2.31 -48.49
N GLN A 168 0.24 -1.35 -49.32
CA GLN A 168 -0.36 -0.09 -48.89
C GLN A 168 -1.74 -0.30 -48.26
N GLU A 169 -2.59 -1.10 -48.90
CA GLU A 169 -3.93 -1.43 -48.41
C GLU A 169 -3.87 -2.15 -47.06
N GLU A 170 -3.02 -3.16 -46.93
CA GLU A 170 -2.84 -3.87 -45.66
C GLU A 170 -2.24 -2.98 -44.56
N TYR A 171 -1.29 -2.12 -44.91
CA TYR A 171 -0.77 -1.13 -43.96
C TYR A 171 -1.88 -0.17 -43.48
N ASN A 172 -2.70 0.36 -44.40
CA ASN A 172 -3.78 1.28 -44.05
C ASN A 172 -4.82 0.62 -43.14
N LYS A 173 -5.21 -0.64 -43.41
CA LYS A 173 -6.11 -1.41 -42.54
C LYS A 173 -5.54 -1.57 -41.13
N LEU A 174 -4.28 -1.96 -41.01
CA LEU A 174 -3.62 -2.15 -39.71
C LEU A 174 -3.40 -0.82 -38.97
N LYS A 175 -3.17 0.27 -39.70
CA LYS A 175 -3.08 1.61 -39.13
C LYS A 175 -4.40 2.02 -38.48
N ILE A 176 -5.54 1.78 -39.13
CA ILE A 176 -6.87 2.07 -38.55
C ILE A 176 -7.05 1.31 -37.23
N ILE A 177 -6.70 0.01 -37.20
CA ILE A 177 -6.79 -0.81 -35.98
C ILE A 177 -5.88 -0.26 -34.86
N TYR A 178 -4.68 0.22 -35.19
CA TYR A 178 -3.80 0.87 -34.22
C TYR A 178 -4.39 2.19 -33.71
N ASP A 179 -4.90 3.03 -34.62
CA ASP A 179 -5.51 4.32 -34.29
C ASP A 179 -6.72 4.11 -33.34
N GLU A 180 -7.53 3.08 -33.55
CA GLU A 180 -8.61 2.69 -32.64
C GLU A 180 -8.09 2.20 -31.28
N ALA A 181 -7.05 1.36 -31.27
CA ALA A 181 -6.46 0.83 -30.05
C ALA A 181 -5.88 1.95 -29.17
N ILE A 182 -5.24 2.96 -29.77
CA ILE A 182 -4.68 4.08 -29.01
C ILE A 182 -5.76 5.02 -28.46
N ILE A 183 -6.84 5.23 -29.20
CA ILE A 183 -8.02 5.95 -28.70
C ILE A 183 -8.61 5.22 -27.48
N ASN A 184 -8.79 3.91 -27.59
CA ASN A 184 -9.29 3.10 -26.47
C ASN A 184 -8.35 3.19 -25.25
N TYR A 185 -7.05 3.04 -25.46
CA TYR A 185 -6.05 3.16 -24.39
C TYR A 185 -6.09 4.54 -23.71
N ASN A 186 -6.13 5.62 -24.49
CA ASN A 186 -6.23 6.99 -23.96
C ASN A 186 -7.53 7.20 -23.17
N ASN A 187 -8.65 6.64 -23.63
CA ASN A 187 -9.91 6.70 -22.89
C ASN A 187 -9.82 5.98 -21.54
N GLN A 188 -9.12 4.83 -21.46
CA GLN A 188 -8.87 4.16 -20.18
C GLN A 188 -8.03 5.03 -19.23
N LEU A 189 -7.00 5.72 -19.74
CA LEU A 189 -6.18 6.63 -18.94
C LEU A 189 -7.02 7.79 -18.37
N LYS A 190 -7.86 8.42 -19.18
CA LYS A 190 -8.75 9.50 -18.74
C LYS A 190 -9.75 9.03 -17.69
N MET A 191 -10.30 7.83 -17.84
CA MET A 191 -11.20 7.24 -16.83
C MET A 191 -10.48 7.02 -15.49
N LEU A 192 -9.23 6.56 -15.52
CA LEU A 192 -8.40 6.41 -14.32
C LEU A 192 -8.03 7.75 -13.67
N GLU A 193 -7.82 8.78 -14.48
CA GLU A 193 -7.57 10.14 -13.99
C GLU A 193 -8.80 10.71 -13.28
N LEU A 194 -10.00 10.54 -13.85
CA LEU A 194 -11.24 10.92 -13.17
C LEU A 194 -11.41 10.20 -11.82
N LYS A 195 -11.16 8.88 -11.79
CA LYS A 195 -11.22 8.07 -10.57
C LYS A 195 -10.17 8.46 -9.53
N SER A 196 -9.08 9.12 -9.93
CA SER A 196 -8.08 9.61 -8.97
C SER A 196 -8.63 10.65 -8.00
N GLN A 197 -9.73 11.34 -8.37
CA GLN A 197 -10.42 12.27 -7.47
C GLN A 197 -10.99 11.57 -6.23
N GLU A 198 -11.42 10.31 -6.36
CA GLU A 198 -11.89 9.51 -5.22
C GLU A 198 -10.74 9.21 -4.26
N VAL A 199 -9.52 8.95 -4.77
CA VAL A 199 -8.32 8.78 -3.94
C VAL A 199 -8.06 10.04 -3.12
N VAL A 200 -8.11 11.22 -3.76
CA VAL A 200 -7.92 12.51 -3.10
C VAL A 200 -8.99 12.74 -2.03
N PHE A 201 -10.24 12.38 -2.32
CA PHE A 201 -11.34 12.46 -1.37
C PHE A 201 -11.06 11.61 -0.11
N TYR A 202 -10.73 10.31 -0.27
CA TYR A 202 -10.42 9.44 0.86
C TYR A 202 -9.18 9.91 1.63
N ALA A 203 -8.14 10.38 0.95
CA ALA A 203 -6.94 10.90 1.58
C ALA A 203 -7.22 12.15 2.44
N ASN A 204 -8.04 13.07 1.94
CA ASN A 204 -8.44 14.26 2.71
C ASN A 204 -9.29 13.89 3.92
N GLN A 205 -10.27 12.99 3.75
CA GLN A 205 -11.06 12.52 4.88
C GLN A 205 -10.19 11.85 5.95
N LEU A 206 -9.21 11.04 5.53
CA LEU A 206 -8.29 10.39 6.44
C LEU A 206 -7.43 11.42 7.20
N ARG A 207 -6.87 12.41 6.50
CA ARG A 207 -6.12 13.52 7.11
C ARG A 207 -6.95 14.24 8.17
N ASP A 208 -8.19 14.59 7.83
CA ASP A 208 -9.07 15.34 8.74
C ASP A 208 -9.45 14.50 9.97
N GLN A 209 -9.66 13.19 9.80
CA GLN A 209 -9.91 12.27 10.91
C GLN A 209 -8.68 12.09 11.81
N ILE A 210 -7.47 12.03 11.25
CA ILE A 210 -6.21 12.00 12.03
C ILE A 210 -6.06 13.29 12.83
N ALA A 211 -6.31 14.45 12.21
CA ALA A 211 -6.26 15.74 12.90
C ALA A 211 -7.28 15.80 14.06
N LYS A 212 -8.49 15.29 13.83
CA LYS A 212 -9.53 15.17 14.85
C LYS A 212 -9.10 14.24 15.99
N PHE A 213 -8.50 13.09 15.70
CA PHE A 213 -7.98 12.15 16.70
C PHE A 213 -7.01 12.85 17.67
N PHE A 214 -6.03 13.60 17.16
CA PHE A 214 -5.08 14.30 18.03
C PHE A 214 -5.72 15.45 18.82
N THR A 215 -6.68 16.17 18.22
CA THR A 215 -7.36 17.29 18.88
C THR A 215 -8.28 16.82 20.00
N GLU A 216 -9.12 15.82 19.73
CA GLU A 216 -10.02 15.24 20.73
C GLU A 216 -9.25 14.43 21.78
N GLY A 217 -8.22 13.70 21.35
CA GLY A 217 -7.36 12.94 22.26
C GLY A 217 -6.65 13.85 23.27
N LYS A 218 -6.14 15.00 22.82
CA LYS A 218 -5.59 16.02 23.72
C LYS A 218 -6.64 16.49 24.74
N THR A 219 -7.87 16.75 24.28
CA THR A 219 -8.96 17.20 25.16
C THR A 219 -9.29 16.15 26.23
N TYR A 220 -9.28 14.86 25.90
CA TYR A 220 -9.48 13.79 26.88
C TYR A 220 -8.37 13.74 27.94
N ILE A 221 -7.12 13.89 27.52
CA ILE A 221 -5.97 13.92 28.43
C ILE A 221 -6.03 15.15 29.35
N GLU A 222 -6.35 16.33 28.81
CA GLU A 222 -6.48 17.56 29.60
C GLU A 222 -7.59 17.45 30.65
N ARG A 223 -8.75 16.90 30.28
CA ARG A 223 -9.84 16.64 31.24
C ARG A 223 -9.43 15.68 32.34
N PHE A 224 -8.75 14.59 31.98
CA PHE A 224 -8.22 13.64 32.95
C PHE A 224 -7.23 14.29 33.93
N ASN A 225 -6.33 15.13 33.43
CA ASN A 225 -5.37 15.85 34.27
C ASN A 225 -6.04 16.89 35.18
N LEU A 226 -7.12 17.54 34.75
CA LEU A 226 -7.89 18.44 35.62
C LEU A 226 -8.60 17.69 36.76
N GLU A 227 -9.06 16.47 36.50
CA GLU A 227 -9.75 15.64 37.49
C GLU A 227 -8.77 15.02 38.51
N PHE A 228 -7.54 14.66 38.08
CA PHE A 228 -6.62 13.82 38.87
C PHE A 228 -5.18 14.33 39.01
N GLY A 229 -4.80 15.44 38.37
CA GLY A 229 -3.40 15.88 38.21
C GLY A 229 -2.70 16.28 39.50
N ASP A 230 -3.43 16.89 40.46
CA ASP A 230 -2.87 17.42 41.71
C ASP A 230 -3.24 16.61 42.96
N GLN A 231 -3.96 15.49 42.80
CA GLN A 231 -4.41 14.70 43.95
C GLN A 231 -3.29 13.75 44.43
N VAL A 232 -2.80 13.99 45.66
CA VAL A 232 -1.91 13.06 46.37
C VAL A 232 -2.74 11.88 46.86
N PHE A 233 -2.75 10.79 46.10
CA PHE A 233 -3.39 9.55 46.51
C PHE A 233 -2.47 8.75 47.42
N LYS A 234 -2.96 8.37 48.61
CA LYS A 234 -2.35 7.30 49.42
C LYS A 234 -2.82 5.97 48.86
N GLU A 235 -2.10 5.45 47.88
CA GLU A 235 -2.35 4.11 47.34
C GLU A 235 -2.10 3.07 48.43
N THR A 236 -3.15 2.34 48.80
CA THR A 236 -3.03 1.23 49.75
C THR A 236 -2.94 -0.05 48.93
N LEU A 237 -1.78 -0.69 48.97
CA LEU A 237 -1.58 -1.97 48.30
C LEU A 237 -2.37 -3.06 49.02
N ILE A 238 -2.87 -4.04 48.26
CA ILE A 238 -3.41 -5.26 48.83
C ILE A 238 -2.26 -5.96 49.57
N ASN A 239 -2.32 -6.01 50.90
CA ASN A 239 -1.44 -6.85 51.69
C ASN A 239 -1.70 -8.32 51.32
N ARG A 240 -0.85 -8.87 50.45
CA ARG A 240 -0.82 -10.31 50.20
C ARG A 240 -0.15 -10.97 51.40
N LEU A 241 -0.95 -11.26 52.43
CA LEU A 241 -0.59 -12.15 53.54
C LEU A 241 -0.31 -13.56 53.00
N ALA A 242 0.86 -13.75 52.38
CA ALA A 242 1.41 -15.05 52.01
C ALA A 242 2.95 -15.05 51.80
N LEU A 243 3.67 -13.95 52.03
CA LEU A 243 5.14 -13.93 51.96
C LEU A 243 5.83 -13.34 53.20
N ASP A 244 5.13 -12.58 54.05
CA ASP A 244 5.74 -12.04 55.28
C ASP A 244 6.10 -13.10 56.33
N ASN A 245 5.54 -14.32 56.21
CA ASN A 245 5.88 -15.44 57.10
C ASN A 245 7.01 -16.34 56.60
N LEU A 246 7.68 -16.00 55.49
CA LEU A 246 8.85 -16.74 54.98
C LEU A 246 10.18 -15.98 55.09
N SER A 247 10.19 -14.75 55.61
CA SER A 247 11.37 -13.87 55.62
C SER A 247 11.78 -13.36 57.02
N MET A 248 11.65 -14.18 58.06
CA MET A 248 12.25 -13.88 59.39
C MET A 248 13.06 -15.08 59.91
N GLY A 249 13.96 -15.58 59.08
CA GLY A 249 14.97 -16.57 59.44
C GLY A 249 16.33 -16.22 58.84
N ASN A 250 17.06 -15.31 59.49
CA ASN A 250 18.48 -15.01 59.30
C ASN A 250 19.00 -14.86 57.85
N LEU A 251 18.86 -13.67 57.27
CA LEU A 251 19.75 -13.21 56.20
C LEU A 251 20.60 -12.06 56.74
N ASN A 252 21.90 -12.34 56.88
CA ASN A 252 22.92 -11.39 57.31
C ASN A 252 23.16 -10.37 56.19
N ILE A 253 22.98 -9.08 56.49
CA ILE A 253 22.96 -7.97 55.52
C ILE A 253 24.36 -7.64 54.95
N ASN A 254 25.35 -8.48 55.23
CA ASN A 254 26.75 -8.30 54.81
C ASN A 254 27.21 -9.30 53.74
N ASP A 255 26.35 -10.21 53.29
CA ASP A 255 26.71 -11.10 52.18
C ASP A 255 26.53 -10.38 50.84
N PRO A 256 27.57 -10.34 49.97
CA PRO A 256 27.47 -9.70 48.67
C PRO A 256 26.46 -10.45 47.80
N LEU A 257 25.55 -9.69 47.18
CA LEU A 257 24.56 -10.20 46.23
C LEU A 257 25.26 -10.99 45.10
N PRO A 258 24.76 -12.19 44.75
CA PRO A 258 25.28 -12.90 43.59
C PRO A 258 25.00 -12.09 42.32
N PRO A 259 25.92 -12.07 41.35
CA PRO A 259 25.73 -11.31 40.12
C PRO A 259 24.53 -11.86 39.32
N PRO A 260 23.84 -11.01 38.56
CA PRO A 260 22.64 -11.40 37.82
C PRO A 260 22.97 -12.47 36.78
N SER A 261 22.25 -13.59 36.85
CA SER A 261 22.29 -14.64 35.83
C SER A 261 21.77 -14.10 34.49
N THR A 262 22.67 -13.86 33.55
CA THR A 262 22.33 -13.67 32.14
C THR A 262 21.88 -14.99 31.53
N THR A 263 20.57 -15.24 31.52
CA THR A 263 19.93 -16.14 30.57
C THR A 263 19.03 -15.33 29.66
N LEU A 264 19.64 -14.83 28.58
CA LEU A 264 18.97 -14.47 27.34
C LEU A 264 18.22 -15.70 26.84
N ASN A 265 16.88 -15.69 26.95
CA ASN A 265 16.05 -16.66 26.26
C ASN A 265 16.18 -16.41 24.74
N GLN A 266 16.99 -17.25 24.11
CA GLN A 266 17.02 -17.44 22.65
C GLN A 266 15.70 -18.09 22.23
N ILE A 267 14.89 -17.37 21.47
CA ILE A 267 13.72 -17.94 20.78
C ILE A 267 14.25 -18.79 19.60
N PRO A 268 13.93 -20.09 19.51
CA PRO A 268 14.34 -20.93 18.41
C PRO A 268 13.62 -20.55 17.10
N ILE A 269 14.40 -20.41 16.03
CA ILE A 269 13.93 -20.31 14.66
C ILE A 269 13.39 -21.69 14.25
N VAL A 270 12.10 -21.79 13.95
CA VAL A 270 11.50 -22.97 13.33
C VAL A 270 11.67 -22.88 11.80
N PRO A 271 12.30 -23.88 11.13
CA PRO A 271 12.34 -23.93 9.68
C PRO A 271 10.98 -24.30 9.09
N GLN A 272 10.62 -23.62 8.00
CA GLN A 272 9.48 -23.98 7.15
C GLN A 272 9.67 -25.37 6.53
N GLN A 273 8.59 -26.14 6.51
CA GLN A 273 8.34 -27.21 5.53
C GLN A 273 7.04 -26.90 4.81
#